data_AF-A0A2P6RIC7-F1
#
_entry.id   AF-A0A2P6RIC7-F1
#
_cell.length_a   1.000
_cell.length_b   1.000
_cell.length_c   1.000
_cell.angle_alpha   90.00
_cell.angle_beta   90.00
_cell.angle_gamma   90.00
#
_symmetry.space_group_name_H-M   'P 1'
#
loop_
_entity.id
_entity.type
_entity.pdbx_description
1 polymer ?
#
loop_
_entity_poly.entity_id
_entity_poly.type
_entity_poly.pdbx_seq_one_letter_code
_entity_poly.pdbx_strand_id
1 'polypeptide(L)' 'MLVSKYCYNGRTWIGYDDTHSIRSKVSYANGKSLLAYFAWHIGADTSHTTTRTLSQTNNYPIN' A
#
# COMPACT_ATOMS: atom_id res chain seq x y z
N MET A 1 5.17 1.64 13.52
CA MET A 1 4.28 1.57 12.34
C MET A 1 4.32 0.12 11.82
N LEU A 2 3.17 -0.50 11.51
CA LEU A 2 3.13 -1.85 10.92
C LEU A 2 3.30 -1.72 9.41
N VAL A 3 4.43 -2.18 8.88
CA VAL A 3 4.80 -2.08 7.44
C VAL A 3 4.19 -3.23 6.62
N SER A 4 3.47 -4.15 7.25
CA SER A 4 2.77 -5.27 6.61
C SER A 4 1.63 -5.76 7.51
N LYS A 5 0.65 -6.43 6.91
CA LYS A 5 -0.45 -7.12 7.60
C LYS A 5 -0.40 -8.62 7.35
N TYR A 6 -1.16 -9.31 8.17
CA TYR A 6 -1.36 -10.72 8.01
C TYR A 6 -2.74 -11.18 8.50
N CYS A 7 -3.15 -12.33 8.00
CA CYS A 7 -4.26 -13.12 8.53
C CYS A 7 -3.84 -14.59 8.57
N TYR A 8 -4.54 -15.37 9.40
CA TYR A 8 -4.28 -16.80 9.53
C TYR A 8 -5.57 -17.57 9.76
N ASN A 9 -5.59 -18.83 9.33
CA ASN A 9 -6.63 -19.80 9.65
C ASN A 9 -6.00 -21.19 9.78
N GLY A 10 -6.00 -21.73 11.00
CA GLY A 10 -5.31 -22.99 11.32
C GLY A 10 -3.81 -22.91 11.06
N ARG A 11 -3.32 -23.71 10.12
CA ARG A 11 -1.91 -23.77 9.71
C ARG A 11 -1.58 -22.84 8.53
N THR A 12 -2.57 -22.17 7.97
CA THR A 12 -2.39 -21.27 6.82
C THR A 12 -2.19 -19.85 7.30
N TRP A 13 -1.20 -19.18 6.71
CA TRP A 13 -0.81 -17.82 7.04
C TRP A 13 -0.59 -17.04 5.75
N ILE A 14 -1.13 -15.81 5.68
CA ILE A 14 -1.04 -14.96 4.50
C ILE A 14 -0.56 -13.59 4.94
N GLY A 15 0.61 -13.19 4.44
CA GLY A 15 1.11 -11.82 4.54
C GLY A 15 0.62 -10.99 3.36
N TYR A 16 0.15 -9.77 3.63
CA TYR A 16 -0.36 -8.88 2.59
C TYR A 16 -0.18 -7.41 2.97
N ASP A 17 -0.48 -6.53 2.02
CA ASP A 17 -0.58 -5.10 2.25
C ASP A 17 -2.03 -4.66 2.35
N ASP A 18 -2.36 -3.96 3.44
CA ASP A 18 -3.67 -3.36 3.64
C ASP A 18 -3.58 -1.83 3.56
N THR A 19 -4.71 -1.16 3.76
CA THR A 19 -4.76 0.31 3.73
C THR A 19 -3.77 0.97 4.68
N HIS A 20 -3.51 0.39 5.85
CA HIS A 20 -2.56 0.95 6.81
C HIS A 20 -1.11 0.77 6.36
N SER A 21 -0.72 -0.42 5.91
CA SER A 21 0.66 -0.66 5.45
C SER A 21 0.95 0.11 4.15
N ILE A 22 -0.02 0.24 3.25
CA ILE A 22 0.09 1.06 2.04
C ILE A 22 0.32 2.54 2.42
N ARG A 23 -0.51 3.12 3.30
CA ARG A 23 -0.31 4.50 3.77
C ARG A 23 1.09 4.69 4.35
N SER A 24 1.52 3.74 5.17
CA SER A 24 2.85 3.75 5.79
C SER A 24 3.98 3.82 4.76
N LYS A 25 3.91 2.97 3.73
CA LYS A 25 4.93 2.91 2.67
C LYS A 25 4.94 4.16 1.80
N VAL A 26 3.77 4.70 1.44
CA VAL A 26 3.67 5.95 0.67
C VAL A 26 4.21 7.12 1.47
N SER A 27 3.80 7.27 2.74
CA SER A 27 4.31 8.34 3.61
C SER A 27 5.83 8.24 3.80
N TYR A 28 6.37 7.01 3.92
CA TYR A 28 7.81 6.80 3.97
C TYR A 28 8.51 7.24 2.67
N ALA A 29 8.00 6.83 1.50
CA ALA A 29 8.57 7.23 0.22
C ALA A 29 8.57 8.75 0.04
N ASN A 30 7.46 9.41 0.39
CA ASN A 30 7.33 10.87 0.36
C ASN A 30 8.35 11.55 1.30
N GLY A 31 8.45 11.08 2.55
CA GLY A 31 9.40 11.62 3.53
C GLY A 31 10.87 11.41 3.19
N LYS A 32 11.17 10.44 2.31
CA LYS A 32 12.51 10.18 1.77
C LYS A 32 12.76 10.85 0.42
N SER A 33 11.80 11.64 -0.09
CA SER A 33 11.87 12.27 -1.41
C SER A 33 12.17 11.28 -2.54
N LEU A 34 11.61 10.07 -2.44
CA LEU A 34 11.67 9.09 -3.53
C LEU A 34 10.74 9.54 -4.66
N LEU A 35 11.11 9.22 -5.91
CA LEU A 35 10.39 9.69 -7.09
C LEU A 35 8.93 9.22 -7.14
N ALA A 36 8.69 7.94 -6.83
CA ALA A 36 7.37 7.33 -6.95
C ALA A 36 7.29 5.97 -6.23
N TYR A 37 6.11 5.38 -6.29
CA TYR A 37 5.80 3.99 -5.92
C TYR A 37 4.99 3.35 -7.06
N PHE A 38 4.95 2.02 -7.12
CA PHE A 38 4.11 1.29 -8.07
C PHE A 38 3.43 0.10 -7.38
N ALA A 39 2.29 -0.35 -7.93
CA ALA A 39 1.55 -1.50 -7.44
C ALA A 39 1.51 -2.60 -8.49
N TRP A 40 1.81 -3.83 -8.08
CA TRP A 40 1.68 -5.03 -8.90
C TRP A 40 0.65 -6.00 -8.27
N HIS A 41 -0.42 -6.39 -8.96
CA HIS A 41 -0.96 -5.82 -10.19
C HIS A 41 -2.42 -5.39 -10.00
N ILE A 42 -2.89 -4.51 -10.88
CA ILE A 42 -4.21 -3.87 -10.76
C ILE A 42 -5.37 -4.87 -10.68
N GLY A 43 -5.26 -6.01 -11.37
CA GLY A 43 -6.27 -7.08 -11.34
C GLY A 43 -6.46 -7.73 -9.96
N ALA A 44 -5.53 -7.56 -9.03
CA ALA A 44 -5.67 -8.01 -7.65
C ALA A 44 -6.34 -6.97 -6.72
N ASP A 45 -6.58 -5.73 -7.18
CA ASP A 45 -7.24 -4.65 -6.43
C ASP A 45 -8.74 -4.56 -6.80
N THR A 46 -9.50 -5.60 -6.48
CA THR A 46 -10.91 -5.77 -6.90
C THR A 46 -11.86 -4.67 -6.42
N SER A 47 -11.51 -3.94 -5.37
CA SER A 47 -12.33 -2.86 -4.78
C SER A 47 -11.77 -1.46 -5.03
N HIS A 48 -10.68 -1.33 -5.78
CA HIS A 48 -9.92 -0.09 -5.96
C HIS A 48 -9.45 0.56 -4.65
N THR A 49 -9.46 -0.18 -3.54
CA THR A 49 -9.13 0.37 -2.22
C THR A 49 -7.63 0.67 -2.13
N THR A 50 -6.79 -0.18 -2.71
CA THR A 50 -5.34 0.00 -2.73
C THR A 50 -4.97 1.21 -3.59
N THR A 51 -5.47 1.26 -4.82
CA THR A 51 -5.24 2.37 -5.76
C THR A 51 -5.75 3.72 -5.24
N ARG A 52 -6.94 3.75 -4.63
CA ARG A 52 -7.45 4.97 -4.00
C ARG A 52 -6.58 5.43 -2.84
N THR A 53 -6.14 4.50 -1.99
CA THR A 53 -5.29 4.82 -0.83
C THR A 53 -3.93 5.37 -1.27
N LEU A 54 -3.33 4.79 -2.32
CA LEU A 54 -2.08 5.27 -2.92
C LEU A 54 -2.23 6.73 -3.36
N SER A 55 -3.26 7.02 -4.17
CA SER A 55 -3.53 8.38 -4.68
C SER A 55 -3.74 9.40 -3.55
N GLN A 56 -4.57 9.07 -2.55
CA GLN A 56 -4.89 9.99 -1.46
C GLN A 56 -3.73 10.27 -0.49
N THR A 57 -2.76 9.36 -0.39
CA THR A 57 -1.62 9.51 0.53
C THR A 57 -0.43 10.21 -0.14
N ASN A 58 -0.45 10.36 -1.46
CA ASN A 58 0.62 11.01 -2.18
C ASN A 58 0.52 12.54 -2.01
N ASN A 59 1.59 13.12 -1.48
CA ASN A 59 1.68 14.58 -1.31
C ASN A 59 2.24 15.29 -2.55
N TYR A 60 2.69 14.53 -3.56
CA TYR A 60 3.30 15.05 -4.79
C TYR A 60 2.51 14.56 -6.01
N PRO A 61 1.41 15.24 -6.39
CA PRO A 61 0.73 14.93 -7.64
C PRO A 61 1.69 15.15 -8.81
N ILE A 62 1.88 14.09 -9.60
CA ILE A 62 2.54 14.17 -10.90
C ILE A 62 1.57 14.88 -11.85
N ASN A 63 1.93 16.11 -12.24
CA ASN A 63 1.22 16.92 -13.24
C ASN A 63 1.45 16.37 -14.65
#